data_AF-A0A0H5CPH0-F1
#
_entry.id   AF-A0A0H5CPH0-F1
#
_cell.length_a   1.000
_cell.length_b   1.000
_cell.length_c   1.000
_cell.angle_alpha   90.00
_cell.angle_beta   90.00
_cell.angle_gamma   90.00
#
_symmetry.space_group_name_H-M   'P 1'
#
loop_
_entity.id
_entity.type
_entity.pdbx_description
1 polymer ?
#
loop_
_entity_poly.entity_id
_entity_poly.type
_entity_poly.pdbx_seq_one_letter_code
_entity_poly.pdbx_strand_id
1 'polypeptide(L)'
;MRRTHRVIARGHSAAAAPAIRVMTMSQPCEESQPSDWGEIDELLRAVVADGFTVYLCGGPDVPEAIVATYAWENHVDYVVIKDAHDVTAARSRQSRDWDVFSADTVVWSYHGHARWALRAILDLLPPDHPQAPDEEYPAPESLKVDEAHLRRVSVRTPRPGLVARRAMRLRTVTWGCRLA
;
A
#
# COMPACT_ATOMS: atom_id res chain seq x y z
N MET A 1 55.23 -0.65 44.07
CA MET A 1 55.36 -2.09 44.34
C MET A 1 53.99 -2.59 44.79
N ARG A 2 53.41 -3.58 44.07
CA ARG A 2 52.56 -4.70 44.55
C ARG A 2 51.49 -4.40 45.63
N ARG A 3 50.24 -4.89 45.62
CA ARG A 3 49.37 -5.73 44.76
C ARG A 3 48.08 -5.92 45.61
N THR A 4 46.93 -6.17 44.98
CA THR A 4 45.76 -6.99 45.46
C THR A 4 44.96 -6.56 46.71
N HIS A 5 43.68 -6.16 46.60
CA HIS A 5 42.42 -6.93 46.38
C HIS A 5 41.79 -7.58 47.64
N ARG A 6 40.58 -7.14 48.04
CA ARG A 6 39.30 -7.91 48.02
C ARG A 6 38.12 -7.07 48.58
N VAL A 7 37.13 -6.70 47.76
CA VAL A 7 35.80 -7.34 47.55
C VAL A 7 34.90 -7.33 48.78
N ILE A 8 33.81 -6.55 48.74
CA ILE A 8 32.40 -7.04 48.81
C ILE A 8 31.52 -6.00 48.08
N ALA A 9 30.91 -6.37 46.96
CA ALA A 9 29.86 -5.58 46.32
C ALA A 9 28.57 -6.42 46.25
N ARG A 10 27.50 -5.82 46.77
CA ARG A 10 26.13 -6.33 46.81
C ARG A 10 25.57 -6.51 45.41
N GLY A 11 24.78 -7.56 45.25
CA GLY A 11 24.05 -7.85 44.01
C GLY A 11 23.11 -6.72 43.62
N HIS A 12 23.15 -6.37 42.34
CA HIS A 12 22.05 -5.72 41.64
C HIS A 12 21.65 -6.64 40.49
N SER A 13 20.47 -7.23 40.64
CA SER A 13 19.73 -7.82 39.54
C SER A 13 19.12 -6.66 38.75
N ALA A 14 19.67 -6.38 37.57
CA ALA A 14 19.05 -5.50 36.60
C ALA A 14 18.50 -6.38 35.48
N ALA A 15 17.17 -6.51 35.45
CA ALA A 15 16.45 -7.13 34.35
C ALA A 15 16.74 -6.34 33.06
N ALA A 16 17.38 -7.01 32.10
CA ALA A 16 17.59 -6.47 30.76
C ALA A 16 16.25 -6.51 30.00
N ALA A 17 15.84 -5.34 29.49
CA ALA A 17 14.69 -5.16 28.62
C ALA A 17 14.80 -6.05 27.37
N PRO A 18 13.68 -6.55 26.80
CA PRO A 18 13.72 -7.26 25.54
C PRO A 18 14.10 -6.28 24.43
N ALA A 19 15.21 -6.58 23.76
CA ALA A 19 15.61 -5.91 22.53
C ALA A 19 14.52 -6.14 21.47
N ILE A 20 13.79 -5.08 21.13
CA ILE A 20 12.94 -5.02 19.95
C ILE A 20 13.86 -5.27 18.75
N ARG A 21 13.76 -6.45 18.16
CA ARG A 21 14.43 -6.78 16.90
C ARG A 21 13.70 -6.01 15.81
N VAL A 22 14.13 -4.78 15.56
CA VAL A 22 13.84 -4.06 14.34
C VAL A 22 14.38 -4.92 13.21
N MET A 23 13.49 -5.58 12.46
CA MET A 23 13.84 -6.19 11.18
C MET A 23 13.99 -5.07 10.17
N THR A 24 15.14 -4.40 10.20
CA THR A 24 15.60 -3.61 9.06
C THR A 24 15.94 -4.60 7.97
N MET A 25 14.98 -4.94 7.12
CA MET A 25 15.27 -5.55 5.83
C MET A 25 15.89 -4.44 4.98
N SER A 26 17.20 -4.27 5.08
CA SER A 26 17.98 -3.55 4.09
C SER A 26 17.84 -4.32 2.78
N GLN A 27 16.79 -4.05 2.02
CA GLN A 27 16.74 -4.52 0.64
C GLN A 27 17.85 -3.80 -0.11
N PRO A 28 18.73 -4.51 -0.82
CA PRO A 28 19.63 -3.86 -1.75
C PRO A 28 18.77 -3.16 -2.80
N CYS A 29 19.10 -1.90 -3.11
CA CYS A 29 18.65 -1.25 -4.33
C CYS A 29 19.30 -2.00 -5.51
N GLU A 30 18.80 -3.19 -5.84
CA GLU A 30 19.13 -3.86 -7.09
C GLU A 30 18.35 -3.14 -8.19
N GLU A 31 19.08 -2.63 -9.18
CA GLU A 31 18.51 -2.14 -10.43
C GLU A 31 17.53 -3.19 -10.96
N SER A 32 16.25 -2.81 -11.07
CA SER A 32 15.15 -3.68 -11.52
C SER A 32 15.55 -4.44 -12.78
N GLN A 33 15.58 -5.77 -12.68
CA GLN A 33 15.96 -6.61 -13.82
C GLN A 33 14.89 -6.51 -14.92
N PRO A 34 15.22 -6.78 -16.19
CA PRO A 34 14.24 -6.75 -17.29
C PRO A 34 12.98 -7.61 -17.05
N SER A 35 13.08 -8.65 -16.22
CA SER A 35 11.95 -9.48 -15.79
C SER A 35 10.99 -8.79 -14.82
N ASP A 36 11.46 -7.82 -14.04
CA ASP A 36 10.64 -7.12 -13.04
C ASP A 36 9.66 -6.15 -13.70
N TRP A 37 10.07 -5.50 -14.80
CA TRP A 37 9.21 -4.61 -15.58
C TRP A 37 8.05 -5.36 -16.26
N GLY A 38 8.29 -6.58 -16.74
CA GLY A 38 7.24 -7.43 -17.31
C GLY A 38 6.15 -7.80 -16.30
N GLU A 39 6.55 -8.12 -15.07
CA GLU A 39 5.59 -8.41 -14.00
C GLU A 39 4.85 -7.17 -13.51
N ILE A 40 5.52 -6.02 -13.38
CA ILE A 40 4.85 -4.75 -13.04
C ILE A 40 3.77 -4.42 -14.09
N ASP A 41 4.09 -4.57 -15.38
CA ASP A 41 3.15 -4.39 -16.47
C ASP A 41 1.92 -5.30 -16.35
N GLU A 42 2.13 -6.57 -16.01
CA GLU A 42 1.04 -7.52 -15.78
C GLU A 42 0.17 -7.12 -14.58
N LEU A 43 0.78 -6.68 -13.48
CA LEU A 43 0.08 -6.21 -12.29
C LEU A 43 -0.72 -4.93 -12.55
N LEU A 44 -0.18 -3.98 -13.32
CA LEU A 44 -0.90 -2.78 -13.76
C LEU A 44 -2.11 -3.14 -14.63
N ARG A 45 -1.94 -4.07 -15.59
CA ARG A 45 -3.06 -4.59 -16.39
C ARG A 45 -4.10 -5.28 -15.50
N ALA A 46 -3.67 -6.00 -14.47
CA ALA A 46 -4.57 -6.65 -13.52
C ALA A 46 -5.38 -5.61 -12.72
N VAL A 47 -4.77 -4.51 -12.26
CA VAL A 47 -5.49 -3.40 -11.60
C VAL A 47 -6.57 -2.81 -12.49
N VAL A 48 -6.26 -2.54 -13.77
CA VAL A 48 -7.25 -2.06 -14.74
C VAL A 48 -8.35 -3.10 -14.98
N ALA A 49 -7.96 -4.38 -15.11
CA ALA A 49 -8.91 -5.47 -15.34
C ALA A 49 -9.83 -5.73 -14.14
N ASP A 50 -9.40 -5.37 -12.93
CA ASP A 50 -10.16 -5.41 -11.67
C ASP A 50 -11.17 -4.25 -11.55
N GLY A 51 -11.17 -3.31 -12.49
CA GLY A 51 -12.16 -2.24 -12.57
C GLY A 51 -11.76 -0.96 -11.86
N PHE A 52 -10.46 -0.71 -11.66
CA PHE A 52 -10.00 0.57 -11.13
C PHE A 52 -10.19 1.72 -12.14
N THR A 53 -10.53 2.91 -11.65
CA THR A 53 -10.41 4.17 -12.38
C THR A 53 -8.98 4.66 -12.28
N VAL A 54 -8.37 5.07 -13.39
CA VAL A 54 -6.97 5.51 -13.43
C VAL A 54 -6.89 7.00 -13.77
N TYR A 55 -6.12 7.73 -12.98
CA TYR A 55 -5.79 9.13 -13.14
C TYR A 55 -4.31 9.22 -13.53
N LEU A 56 -4.03 9.90 -14.64
CA LEU A 56 -2.69 10.21 -15.12
C LEU A 56 -2.40 11.68 -14.84
N CYS A 57 -1.53 11.96 -13.89
CA CYS A 57 -1.18 13.30 -13.41
C CYS A 57 0.12 13.78 -14.08
N GLY A 58 0.20 15.06 -14.43
CA GLY A 58 1.35 15.66 -15.15
C GLY A 58 1.27 15.54 -16.67
N GLY A 59 0.43 14.66 -17.21
CA GLY A 59 0.22 14.48 -18.65
C GLY A 59 -0.09 13.03 -19.00
N PRO A 60 -0.73 12.76 -20.16
CA PRO A 60 -1.17 11.41 -20.52
C PRO A 60 -0.10 10.50 -21.11
N ASP A 61 0.97 11.07 -21.70
CA ASP A 61 1.99 10.31 -22.43
C ASP A 61 3.16 9.87 -21.53
N VAL A 62 3.57 10.76 -20.62
CA VAL A 62 4.59 10.51 -19.60
C VAL A 62 4.07 11.12 -18.29
N PRO A 63 3.23 10.39 -17.53
CA PRO A 63 2.69 10.90 -16.28
C PRO A 63 3.78 10.99 -15.21
N GLU A 64 3.73 12.06 -14.42
CA GLU A 64 4.58 12.25 -13.23
C GLU A 64 4.05 11.48 -12.01
N ALA A 65 2.75 11.16 -12.03
CA ALA A 65 2.15 10.22 -11.10
C ALA A 65 0.96 9.51 -11.74
N ILE A 66 0.75 8.25 -11.35
CA ILE A 66 -0.43 7.48 -11.67
C ILE A 66 -1.17 7.21 -10.37
N VAL A 67 -2.46 7.55 -10.33
CA VAL A 67 -3.35 7.16 -9.24
C VAL A 67 -4.40 6.22 -9.79
N ALA A 68 -4.64 5.09 -9.13
CA ALA A 68 -5.74 4.20 -9.49
C ALA A 68 -6.66 4.01 -8.27
N THR A 69 -7.97 4.13 -8.47
CA THR A 69 -8.98 3.98 -7.40
C THR A 69 -10.03 2.94 -7.72
N TYR A 70 -10.53 2.27 -6.69
CA TYR A 70 -11.68 1.39 -6.74
C TYR A 70 -12.61 1.72 -5.59
N ALA A 71 -13.83 2.15 -5.92
CA ALA A 71 -14.84 2.52 -4.94
C ALA A 71 -15.60 1.27 -4.45
N TRP A 72 -15.61 1.09 -3.14
CA TRP A 72 -16.59 0.27 -2.43
C TRP A 72 -17.76 1.16 -1.98
N GLU A 73 -18.71 0.58 -1.23
CA GLU A 73 -19.86 1.36 -0.73
C GLU A 73 -19.45 2.47 0.25
N ASN A 74 -18.53 2.18 1.17
CA ASN A 74 -18.10 3.11 2.23
C ASN A 74 -16.56 3.24 2.31
N HIS A 75 -15.84 2.71 1.34
CA HIS A 75 -14.37 2.69 1.32
C HIS A 75 -13.86 2.95 -0.09
N VAL A 76 -12.63 3.43 -0.21
CA VAL A 76 -11.93 3.52 -1.48
C VAL A 76 -10.59 2.81 -1.34
N ASP A 77 -10.34 1.84 -2.22
CA ASP A 77 -9.01 1.25 -2.44
C ASP A 77 -8.29 2.11 -3.45
N TYR A 78 -7.03 2.43 -3.22
CA TYR A 78 -6.27 3.23 -4.16
C TYR A 78 -4.78 2.95 -4.11
N VAL A 79 -4.09 3.29 -5.19
CA VAL A 79 -2.65 3.22 -5.29
C VAL A 79 -2.13 4.46 -5.98
N VAL A 80 -1.07 5.06 -5.42
CA VAL A 80 -0.33 6.20 -5.95
C VAL A 80 1.05 5.72 -6.35
N ILE A 81 1.40 5.90 -7.63
CA ILE A 81 2.65 5.46 -8.24
C ILE A 81 3.36 6.72 -8.74
N LYS A 82 4.53 7.02 -8.18
CA LYS A 82 5.40 8.12 -8.64
C LYS A 82 6.61 7.57 -9.39
N ASP A 83 7.09 6.41 -8.96
CA ASP A 83 8.15 5.63 -9.60
C ASP A 83 7.95 4.13 -9.28
N ALA A 84 8.67 3.24 -9.96
CA ALA A 84 8.65 1.81 -9.65
C ALA A 84 9.08 1.49 -8.21
N HIS A 85 9.91 2.32 -7.58
CA HIS A 85 10.33 2.16 -6.19
C HIS A 85 9.54 3.03 -5.20
N ASP A 86 8.70 3.95 -5.69
CA ASP A 86 7.85 4.84 -4.88
C ASP A 86 6.37 4.62 -5.24
N VAL A 87 5.82 3.55 -4.67
CA VAL A 87 4.41 3.19 -4.79
C VAL A 87 3.80 3.06 -3.41
N THR A 88 2.64 3.70 -3.22
CA THR A 88 1.85 3.56 -2.01
C THR A 88 0.45 3.09 -2.34
N ALA A 89 0.10 1.89 -1.91
CA ALA A 89 -1.25 1.36 -1.92
C ALA A 89 -1.94 1.68 -0.58
N ALA A 90 -3.23 1.93 -0.60
CA ALA A 90 -3.99 2.29 0.58
C ALA A 90 -5.49 1.96 0.45
N ARG A 91 -6.16 1.95 1.60
CA ARG A 91 -7.61 2.01 1.73
C ARG A 91 -7.97 3.14 2.69
N SER A 92 -8.95 3.95 2.31
CA SER A 92 -9.58 4.94 3.19
C SER A 92 -11.06 4.65 3.34
N ARG A 93 -11.67 5.17 4.41
CA ARG A 93 -13.12 5.33 4.46
C ARG A 93 -13.55 6.43 3.48
N GLN A 94 -14.66 6.20 2.79
CA GLN A 94 -15.21 7.17 1.87
C GLN A 94 -16.08 8.16 2.66
N SER A 95 -15.57 9.37 2.88
CA SER A 95 -16.33 10.50 3.42
C SER A 95 -16.74 11.45 2.29
N ARG A 96 -17.62 12.41 2.57
CA ARG A 96 -18.04 13.41 1.55
C ARG A 96 -16.90 14.27 1.03
N ASP A 97 -15.93 14.55 1.88
CA ASP A 97 -14.80 15.45 1.59
C ASP A 97 -13.53 14.68 1.24
N TRP A 98 -13.64 13.36 0.99
CA TRP A 98 -12.48 12.54 0.65
C TRP A 98 -11.91 12.95 -0.72
N ASP A 99 -10.64 13.33 -0.73
CA ASP A 99 -9.87 13.63 -1.93
C ASP A 99 -8.89 12.49 -2.23
N VAL A 100 -8.95 11.97 -3.46
CA VAL A 100 -8.08 10.92 -3.98
C VAL A 100 -6.60 11.32 -3.99
N PHE A 101 -6.29 12.60 -4.10
CA PHE A 101 -4.91 13.11 -4.22
C PHE A 101 -4.32 13.60 -2.91
N SER A 102 -5.12 13.71 -1.84
CA SER A 102 -4.71 14.29 -0.56
C SER A 102 -5.45 13.71 0.64
N ALA A 103 -5.75 12.41 0.63
CA ALA A 103 -6.41 11.76 1.76
C ALA A 103 -5.65 11.98 3.08
N ASP A 104 -6.37 12.39 4.13
CA ASP A 104 -5.78 12.67 5.45
C ASP A 104 -5.65 11.42 6.32
N THR A 105 -6.55 10.44 6.14
CA THR A 105 -6.57 9.19 6.91
C THR A 105 -6.76 7.97 6.03
N VAL A 106 -6.21 6.85 6.49
CA VAL A 106 -6.32 5.53 5.88
C VAL A 106 -6.64 4.50 6.95
N VAL A 107 -7.25 3.38 6.57
CA VAL A 107 -7.43 2.20 7.45
C VAL A 107 -6.40 1.10 7.15
N TRP A 108 -5.71 1.23 6.01
CA TRP A 108 -4.65 0.34 5.58
C TRP A 108 -3.76 1.03 4.55
N SER A 109 -2.47 0.72 4.57
CA SER A 109 -1.50 1.19 3.60
C SER A 109 -0.30 0.26 3.49
N TYR A 110 0.29 0.25 2.30
CA TYR A 110 1.54 -0.41 1.97
C TYR A 110 2.37 0.54 1.11
N HIS A 111 3.61 0.82 1.52
CA HIS A 111 4.54 1.66 0.76
C HIS A 111 5.79 0.85 0.37
N GLY A 112 6.23 0.98 -0.88
CA GLY A 112 7.45 0.38 -1.38
C GLY A 112 7.43 0.15 -2.89
N HIS A 113 8.11 -0.91 -3.33
CA HIS A 113 8.22 -1.25 -4.74
C HIS A 113 6.89 -1.63 -5.39
N ALA A 114 6.69 -1.21 -6.65
CA ALA A 114 5.49 -1.39 -7.46
C ALA A 114 4.97 -2.82 -7.45
N ARG A 115 5.86 -3.81 -7.64
CA ARG A 115 5.50 -5.24 -7.63
C ARG A 115 4.71 -5.61 -6.37
N TRP A 116 5.20 -5.22 -5.20
CA TRP A 116 4.60 -5.63 -3.93
C TRP A 116 3.39 -4.79 -3.58
N ALA A 117 3.43 -3.48 -3.85
CA ALA A 117 2.29 -2.59 -3.58
C ALA A 117 1.08 -2.95 -4.46
N LEU A 118 1.29 -3.23 -5.75
CA LEU A 118 0.23 -3.65 -6.67
C LEU A 118 -0.34 -5.02 -6.29
N ARG A 119 0.52 -5.97 -5.87
CA ARG A 119 0.05 -7.26 -5.34
C ARG A 119 -0.79 -7.07 -4.08
N ALA A 120 -0.31 -6.26 -3.14
CA ALA A 120 -0.98 -6.01 -1.88
C ALA A 120 -2.36 -5.39 -2.08
N ILE A 121 -2.51 -4.42 -2.99
CA ILE A 121 -3.83 -3.87 -3.29
C ILE A 121 -4.70 -4.87 -4.05
N LEU A 122 -4.17 -5.66 -4.99
CA LEU A 122 -4.96 -6.67 -5.72
C LEU A 122 -5.52 -7.77 -4.81
N ASP A 123 -4.80 -8.10 -3.75
CA ASP A 123 -5.17 -9.16 -2.80
C ASP A 123 -5.85 -8.62 -1.52
N LEU A 124 -5.99 -7.30 -1.38
CA LEU A 124 -6.63 -6.68 -0.22
C LEU A 124 -8.08 -7.14 -0.09
N LEU A 125 -8.40 -7.74 1.05
CA LEU A 125 -9.72 -8.27 1.36
C LEU A 125 -10.81 -7.18 1.21
N PRO A 126 -12.03 -7.52 0.77
CA PRO A 126 -13.16 -6.58 0.73
C PRO A 126 -13.42 -5.96 2.11
N PRO A 127 -13.88 -4.70 2.20
CA PRO A 127 -14.10 -4.02 3.48
C PRO A 127 -15.20 -4.67 4.34
N ASP A 128 -16.13 -5.42 3.75
CA ASP A 128 -17.15 -6.20 4.47
C ASP A 128 -16.62 -7.54 5.02
N HIS A 129 -15.35 -7.86 4.79
CA HIS A 129 -14.73 -9.07 5.31
C HIS A 129 -14.38 -8.94 6.81
N PRO A 130 -14.64 -9.95 7.67
CA PRO A 130 -14.38 -9.86 9.12
C PRO A 130 -12.92 -9.59 9.53
N GLN A 131 -11.97 -9.85 8.64
CA GLN A 131 -10.53 -9.62 8.84
C GLN A 131 -10.01 -8.42 8.05
N ALA A 132 -10.89 -7.63 7.43
CA ALA A 132 -10.48 -6.40 6.77
C ALA A 132 -9.97 -5.39 7.83
N PRO A 133 -8.88 -4.67 7.55
CA PRO A 133 -8.47 -3.54 8.38
C PRO A 133 -9.54 -2.45 8.42
N ASP A 134 -9.79 -1.89 9.60
CA ASP A 134 -10.83 -0.86 9.83
C ASP A 134 -10.38 0.26 10.79
N GLU A 135 -9.21 0.13 11.41
CA GLU A 135 -8.69 1.17 12.32
C GLU A 135 -8.04 2.30 11.52
N GLU A 136 -8.54 3.53 11.67
CA GLU A 136 -8.02 4.71 10.98
C GLU A 136 -6.70 5.20 11.60
N TYR A 137 -5.79 5.62 10.75
CA TYR A 137 -4.54 6.30 11.12
C TYR A 137 -4.15 7.34 10.05
N PRO A 138 -3.23 8.27 10.36
CA PRO A 138 -2.80 9.29 9.40
C PRO A 138 -2.26 8.69 8.10
N ALA A 139 -2.69 9.24 6.98
CA ALA A 139 -2.23 8.82 5.66
C ALA A 139 -0.72 9.12 5.48
N PRO A 140 0.05 8.17 4.91
CA PRO A 140 1.43 8.44 4.53
C PRO A 140 1.53 9.61 3.53
N GLU A 141 2.51 10.51 3.73
CA GLU A 141 2.77 11.64 2.82
C GLU A 141 3.04 11.19 1.37
N SER A 142 3.53 9.97 1.17
CA SER A 142 3.76 9.38 -0.15
C SER A 142 2.48 9.23 -0.98
N LEU A 143 1.29 9.25 -0.36
CA LEU A 143 0.00 9.26 -1.06
C LEU A 143 -0.36 10.62 -1.66
N LYS A 144 0.26 11.71 -1.21
CA LYS A 144 -0.03 13.04 -1.76
C LYS A 144 0.57 13.18 -3.15
N VAL A 145 -0.23 13.65 -4.10
CA VAL A 145 0.25 14.04 -5.43
C VAL A 145 0.50 15.55 -5.42
N ASP A 146 1.63 15.97 -6.00
CA ASP A 146 1.97 17.39 -6.09
C ASP A 146 0.89 18.15 -6.90
N GLU A 147 0.40 19.27 -6.35
CA GLU A 147 -0.60 20.14 -6.97
C GLU A 147 -0.19 20.60 -8.37
N ALA A 148 1.11 20.76 -8.64
CA ALA A 148 1.61 21.10 -9.95
C ALA A 148 1.22 20.04 -11.01
N HIS A 149 1.23 18.76 -10.63
CA HIS A 149 0.86 17.64 -11.51
C HIS A 149 -0.66 17.55 -11.71
N LEU A 150 -1.45 18.04 -10.74
CA LEU A 150 -2.91 18.04 -10.79
C LEU A 150 -3.48 19.05 -11.81
N ARG A 151 -2.68 19.99 -12.31
CA ARG A 151 -3.08 20.92 -13.39
C ARG A 151 -3.35 20.23 -14.72
N ARG A 152 -2.82 19.01 -14.90
CA ARG A 152 -2.96 18.21 -16.13
C ARG A 152 -3.29 16.77 -15.77
N VAL A 153 -4.57 16.53 -15.48
CA VAL A 153 -5.08 15.18 -15.15
C VAL A 153 -5.90 14.63 -16.31
N SER A 154 -5.58 13.41 -16.72
CA SER A 154 -6.42 12.61 -17.63
C SER A 154 -7.01 11.45 -16.87
N VAL A 155 -8.31 11.19 -17.06
CA VAL A 155 -9.03 10.12 -16.34
C VAL A 155 -9.41 9.00 -17.32
N ARG A 156 -9.17 7.76 -16.91
CA ARG A 156 -9.57 6.54 -17.61
C ARG A 156 -10.48 5.75 -16.69
N THR A 157 -11.79 5.79 -16.98
CA THR A 157 -12.78 5.03 -16.21
C THR A 157 -12.82 3.58 -16.67
N PRO A 158 -13.10 2.62 -15.76
CA PRO A 158 -13.27 1.23 -16.13
C PRO A 158 -14.50 1.08 -17.03
N ARG A 159 -14.47 0.06 -17.91
CA ARG A 159 -15.67 -0.33 -18.66
C ARG A 159 -16.77 -0.75 -17.66
N PRO A 160 -18.06 -0.46 -17.92
CA PRO A 160 -19.14 -0.76 -16.96
C PRO A 160 -19.15 -2.20 -16.44
N GLY A 161 -18.81 -3.18 -17.29
CA GLY A 161 -18.76 -4.61 -16.90
C GLY A 161 -17.58 -5.00 -15.99
N LEU A 162 -16.59 -4.13 -15.75
CA LEU A 162 -15.44 -4.42 -14.90
C LEU A 162 -15.61 -3.94 -13.45
N VAL A 163 -16.50 -2.98 -13.21
CA VAL A 163 -16.66 -2.33 -11.89
C VAL A 163 -16.98 -3.33 -10.78
N ALA A 164 -17.76 -4.37 -11.05
CA ALA A 164 -18.10 -5.40 -10.06
C ALA A 164 -17.11 -6.58 -10.00
N ARG A 165 -16.14 -6.64 -10.93
CA ARG A 165 -15.32 -7.84 -11.15
C ARG A 165 -14.45 -8.17 -9.94
N ARG A 166 -13.81 -7.16 -9.36
CA ARG A 166 -12.98 -7.31 -8.16
C ARG A 166 -13.81 -7.80 -6.97
N ALA A 167 -14.95 -7.17 -6.70
CA ALA A 167 -15.86 -7.63 -5.64
C ALA A 167 -16.28 -9.10 -5.82
N MET A 168 -16.61 -9.51 -7.05
CA MET A 168 -16.95 -10.91 -7.36
C MET A 168 -15.78 -11.87 -7.16
N ARG A 169 -14.58 -11.51 -7.63
CA ARG A 169 -13.35 -12.31 -7.50
C ARG A 169 -12.97 -12.52 -6.04
N LEU A 170 -12.97 -11.45 -5.23
CA LEU A 170 -12.57 -11.53 -3.83
C LEU A 170 -13.60 -12.26 -2.96
N ARG A 171 -14.89 -12.18 -3.30
CA ARG A 171 -15.95 -12.98 -2.64
C ARG A 171 -15.86 -14.47 -2.98
N THR A 172 -15.49 -14.84 -4.20
CA THR A 172 -15.35 -16.28 -4.53
C THR A 172 -14.17 -16.94 -3.80
N VAL A 173 -13.07 -16.21 -3.60
CA VAL A 173 -11.91 -16.69 -2.83
C VAL A 173 -12.22 -16.81 -1.33
N THR A 174 -12.95 -15.84 -0.75
CA THR A 174 -13.20 -15.79 0.71
C THR A 174 -14.26 -16.79 1.20
N TRP A 175 -15.19 -17.24 0.34
CA TRP A 175 -16.24 -18.18 0.71
C TRP A 175 -15.88 -19.65 0.46
N GLY A 176 -14.82 -19.94 -0.29
CA GLY A 176 -14.28 -21.29 -0.49
C GLY A 176 -13.64 -21.90 0.76
N CYS A 177 -13.22 -21.09 1.75
CA CYS A 177 -12.61 -21.57 2.99
C CYS A 177 -13.62 -21.91 4.10
N ARG A 178 -14.93 -21.83 3.86
CA ARG A 178 -15.96 -22.05 4.90
C ARG A 178 -16.63 -23.43 4.86
N LEU A 179 -16.14 -24.35 4.02
CA LEU A 179 -16.67 -25.72 3.86
C LEU A 179 -15.61 -26.84 3.97
N ALA A 180 -14.44 -26.55 4.54
CA ALA A 180 -13.42 -27.56 4.83
C ALA A 180 -13.31 -27.83 6.34
#